data_AF-A0A225UG07-F1
#
_entry.id   AF-A0A225UG07-F1
#
_cell.length_a   1.000
_cell.length_b   1.000
_cell.length_c   1.000
_cell.angle_alpha   90.00
_cell.angle_beta   90.00
_cell.angle_gamma   90.00
#
_symmetry.space_group_name_H-M   'P 1'
#
loop_
_entity.id
_entity.type
_entity.pdbx_description
1 polymer ?
#
loop_
_entity_poly.entity_id
_entity_poly.type
_entity_poly.pdbx_seq_one_letter_code
_entity_poly.pdbx_strand_id
1 'polypeptide(L)'
;MALYFTSAMTSSALSALVSKLRGNGRVFSIGASGAVSAVFTVSCLLFPDQRLLLYGIFDMTSAQMLQLYTALNIVGAGFQRNLRVDCVGHLGGQGAGFAFHQAPSTRN
;
A
#
# COMPACT_ATOMS: atom_id res chain seq x y z
N MET A 1 -3.96 12.26 -10.34
CA MET A 1 -5.36 12.05 -9.91
C MET A 1 -5.90 10.68 -10.25
N ALA A 2 -5.83 10.20 -11.50
CA ALA A 2 -6.28 8.84 -11.86
C ALA A 2 -5.72 7.74 -10.92
N LEU A 3 -4.40 7.75 -10.67
CA LEU A 3 -3.71 6.85 -9.74
C LEU A 3 -4.26 6.84 -8.31
N TYR A 4 -4.56 8.03 -7.79
CA TYR A 4 -5.06 8.20 -6.42
C TYR A 4 -6.51 7.72 -6.30
N PHE A 5 -7.35 8.03 -7.29
CA PHE A 5 -8.74 7.59 -7.33
C PHE A 5 -8.86 6.08 -7.57
N THR A 6 -8.11 5.51 -8.51
CA THR A 6 -8.17 4.05 -8.78
C THR A 6 -7.63 3.23 -7.63
N SER A 7 -6.55 3.67 -6.98
CA SER A 7 -6.03 2.98 -5.79
C SER A 7 -6.97 3.08 -4.59
N ALA A 8 -7.59 4.24 -4.36
CA ALA A 8 -8.60 4.40 -3.32
C ALA A 8 -9.82 3.49 -3.56
N MET A 9 -10.30 3.37 -4.80
CA MET A 9 -11.41 2.50 -5.15
C MET A 9 -11.07 1.01 -4.99
N THR A 10 -9.92 0.57 -5.52
CA THR A 10 -9.49 -0.84 -5.44
C THR A 10 -9.19 -1.26 -4.00
N SER A 11 -8.54 -0.40 -3.20
CA SER A 11 -8.25 -0.68 -1.79
C SER A 11 -9.52 -0.73 -0.94
N SER A 12 -10.50 0.14 -1.22
CA SER A 12 -11.81 0.13 -0.56
C SER A 12 -12.63 -1.11 -0.91
N ALA A 13 -12.63 -1.51 -2.19
CA ALA A 13 -13.34 -2.70 -2.66
C ALA A 13 -12.77 -4.00 -2.07
N LEU A 14 -11.43 -4.13 -2.05
CA LEU A 14 -10.75 -5.29 -1.48
C LEU A 14 -10.97 -5.39 0.04
N SER A 15 -10.89 -4.26 0.76
CA SER A 15 -11.15 -4.24 2.20
C SER A 15 -12.60 -4.59 2.52
N ALA A 16 -13.57 -4.08 1.77
CA ALA A 16 -14.98 -4.42 1.93
C ALA A 16 -15.24 -5.92 1.68
N LEU A 17 -14.61 -6.50 0.66
CA LEU A 17 -14.72 -7.92 0.33
C LEU A 17 -14.12 -8.81 1.43
N VAL A 18 -12.90 -8.51 1.88
CA VAL A 18 -12.19 -9.28 2.91
C VAL A 18 -12.88 -9.18 4.27
N SER A 19 -13.35 -7.98 4.65
CA SER A 19 -14.08 -7.78 5.91
C SER A 19 -15.43 -8.51 5.93
N LYS A 20 -16.11 -8.60 4.77
CA LYS A 20 -17.35 -9.38 4.61
C LYS A 20 -17.08 -10.89 4.70
N LEU A 21 -16.00 -11.38 4.08
CA LEU A 21 -15.61 -12.79 4.12
C LEU A 21 -15.13 -13.26 5.50
N ARG A 22 -14.58 -12.36 6.32
CA ARG A 22 -14.09 -12.67 7.68
C ARG A 22 -15.10 -12.43 8.81
N GLY A 23 -16.36 -12.08 8.48
CA GLY A 23 -17.42 -11.88 9.47
C GLY A 23 -17.18 -10.72 10.43
N ASN A 24 -16.32 -9.77 10.09
CA ASN A 24 -15.82 -8.75 11.01
C ASN A 24 -16.22 -7.35 10.51
N GLY A 25 -17.50 -6.98 10.70
CA GLY A 25 -18.11 -5.76 10.19
C GLY A 25 -17.79 -4.46 10.96
N ARG A 26 -16.67 -4.38 11.68
CA ARG A 26 -16.37 -3.25 12.59
C ARG A 26 -15.15 -2.39 12.24
N VAL A 27 -14.38 -2.75 11.21
CA VAL A 27 -13.27 -1.90 10.72
C VAL A 27 -13.50 -1.65 9.24
N PHE A 28 -14.25 -0.59 8.93
CA PHE A 28 -14.09 0.08 7.65
C PHE A 28 -12.70 0.75 7.69
N SER A 29 -11.68 0.02 7.25
CA SER A 29 -10.39 0.63 6.96
C SER A 29 -10.65 1.63 5.83
N ILE A 30 -10.70 2.91 6.16
CA ILE A 30 -10.89 3.97 5.18
C ILE A 30 -9.76 3.80 4.16
N GLY A 31 -10.12 3.53 2.90
CA GLY A 31 -9.20 3.22 1.81
C GLY A 31 -8.13 4.28 1.51
N ALA A 32 -8.08 5.37 2.30
CA ALA A 32 -7.02 6.36 2.30
C ALA A 32 -5.64 5.78 2.64
N SER A 33 -5.49 4.96 3.70
CA SER A 33 -4.16 4.42 4.06
C SER A 33 -3.63 3.40 3.04
N GLY A 34 -4.54 2.61 2.45
CA GLY A 34 -4.21 1.74 1.32
C GLY A 34 -3.92 2.51 0.02
N ALA A 35 -4.64 3.60 -0.27
CA ALA A 35 -4.32 4.49 -1.38
C ALA A 35 -2.95 5.17 -1.22
N VAL A 36 -2.62 5.63 -0.01
CA VAL A 36 -1.27 6.16 0.31
C VAL A 36 -0.22 5.07 0.10
N SER A 37 -0.49 3.84 0.52
CA SER A 37 0.41 2.70 0.28
C SER A 37 0.62 2.42 -1.22
N ALA A 38 -0.41 2.58 -2.04
CA ALA A 38 -0.33 2.45 -3.49
C ALA A 38 0.51 3.57 -4.13
N VAL A 39 0.25 4.82 -3.76
CA VAL A 39 1.00 5.99 -4.25
C VAL A 39 2.46 5.88 -3.84
N PHE A 40 2.73 5.54 -2.58
CA PHE A 40 4.08 5.30 -2.08
C PHE A 40 4.79 4.22 -2.88
N THR A 41 4.12 3.08 -3.12
CA THR A 41 4.68 1.99 -3.94
C THR A 41 5.03 2.46 -5.35
N VAL A 42 4.12 3.16 -6.03
CA VAL A 42 4.37 3.66 -7.39
C VAL A 42 5.52 4.68 -7.40
N SER A 43 5.56 5.60 -6.45
CA SER A 43 6.65 6.59 -6.33
C SER A 43 8.00 5.91 -6.16
N CYS A 44 8.09 4.90 -5.28
CA CYS A 44 9.32 4.15 -5.07
C CYS A 44 9.74 3.32 -6.29
N LEU A 45 8.80 2.81 -7.08
CA LEU A 45 9.09 2.08 -8.31
C LEU A 45 9.55 3.01 -9.45
N LEU A 46 8.98 4.21 -9.54
CA LEU A 46 9.37 5.21 -10.55
C LEU A 46 10.74 5.84 -10.26
N PHE A 47 11.12 5.96 -8.98
CA PHE A 47 12.34 6.63 -8.56
C PHE A 47 13.14 5.78 -7.55
N PRO A 48 13.61 4.58 -7.93
CA PRO A 48 14.18 3.60 -6.99
C PRO A 48 15.42 4.09 -6.25
N ASP A 49 16.23 4.95 -6.89
CA ASP A 49 17.50 5.45 -6.35
C ASP A 49 17.37 6.76 -5.55
N GLN A 50 16.18 7.37 -5.51
CA GLN A 50 15.95 8.58 -4.71
C GLN A 50 16.11 8.29 -3.22
N ARG A 51 16.75 9.22 -2.51
CA ARG A 51 17.03 9.11 -1.08
C ARG A 51 15.82 9.54 -0.25
N LEU A 52 15.44 8.71 0.70
CA LEU A 52 14.36 8.95 1.65
C LEU A 52 14.90 8.78 3.07
N LEU A 53 14.51 9.69 3.95
CA LEU A 53 14.86 9.62 5.37
C LEU A 53 13.76 8.91 6.16
N LEU A 54 14.07 7.75 6.71
CA LEU A 54 13.18 7.04 7.63
C LEU A 54 13.14 7.82 8.95
N TYR A 55 11.95 8.35 9.29
CA TYR A 55 11.73 9.23 10.43
C TYR A 55 12.65 10.46 10.49
N GLY A 56 13.21 10.90 9.35
CA GLY A 56 14.16 12.01 9.30
C GLY A 56 15.59 11.66 9.74
N ILE A 57 15.90 10.38 10.03
CA ILE A 57 17.18 9.97 10.63
C ILE A 57 17.98 9.05 9.72
N PHE A 58 17.38 7.96 9.23
CA PHE A 58 18.11 6.96 8.45
C PHE A 58 17.90 7.17 6.96
N ASP A 59 18.99 7.42 6.23
CA ASP A 59 18.96 7.56 4.78
C ASP A 59 18.91 6.18 4.10
N MET A 60 17.91 5.99 3.25
CA MET A 60 17.70 4.77 2.48
C MET A 60 17.26 5.13 1.06
N THR A 61 17.57 4.28 0.08
CA THR A 61 16.97 4.44 -1.25
C THR A 61 15.47 4.15 -1.19
N SER A 62 14.72 4.71 -2.13
CA SER A 62 13.28 4.48 -2.23
C SER A 62 12.93 3.01 -2.42
N ALA A 63 13.78 2.27 -3.14
CA ALA A 63 13.66 0.81 -3.25
C ALA A 63 13.84 0.11 -1.89
N GLN A 64 14.86 0.48 -1.11
CA GLN A 64 15.08 -0.06 0.23
C GLN A 64 13.92 0.28 1.18
N MET A 65 13.41 1.51 1.12
CA MET A 65 12.26 1.94 1.91
C MET A 65 11.00 1.13 1.56
N LEU A 66 10.76 0.88 0.27
CA LEU A 66 9.64 0.04 -0.19
C LEU A 66 9.78 -1.41 0.29
N GLN A 67 10.98 -1.98 0.23
CA GLN A 67 11.25 -3.33 0.74
C GLN A 67 10.97 -3.42 2.24
N LEU A 68 11.49 -2.47 3.02
CA LEU A 68 11.27 -2.40 4.46
C LEU A 68 9.78 -2.25 4.79
N TYR A 69 9.09 -1.32 4.14
CA TYR A 69 7.66 -1.08 4.34
C TYR A 69 6.83 -2.34 4.04
N THR A 70 7.14 -3.02 2.93
CA THR A 70 6.48 -4.28 2.54
C THR A 70 6.74 -5.38 3.57
N ALA A 71 7.98 -5.54 4.02
CA ALA A 71 8.34 -6.54 5.03
C ALA A 71 7.59 -6.30 6.34
N LEU A 72 7.52 -5.04 6.80
CA LEU A 72 6.77 -4.66 8.00
C LEU A 72 5.27 -4.95 7.85
N ASN A 73 4.67 -4.68 6.70
CA ASN A 73 3.27 -5.01 6.45
C ASN A 73 3.02 -6.52 6.36
N ILE A 74 3.94 -7.32 5.80
CA ILE A 74 3.83 -8.80 5.78
C ILE A 74 3.87 -9.35 7.21
N VAL A 75 4.87 -8.94 7.99
CA VAL A 75 4.99 -9.36 9.40
C VAL A 75 3.76 -8.90 10.18
N GLY A 76 3.38 -7.63 10.04
CA GLY A 76 2.22 -7.04 10.70
C GLY A 76 0.90 -7.73 10.33
N ALA A 77 0.73 -8.18 9.09
CA ALA A 77 -0.44 -8.96 8.68
C ALA A 77 -0.59 -10.27 9.46
N GLY A 78 0.54 -10.94 9.79
CA GLY A 78 0.56 -12.13 10.64
C GLY A 78 0.10 -11.85 12.08
N PHE A 79 0.38 -10.65 12.60
CA PHE A 79 0.03 -10.21 13.96
C PHE A 79 -1.17 -9.26 14.01
N GLN A 80 -1.91 -9.10 12.90
CA GLN A 80 -2.91 -8.04 12.73
C GLN A 80 -4.03 -8.06 13.78
N ARG A 81 -4.32 -9.21 14.39
CA ARG A 81 -5.30 -9.31 15.49
C ARG A 81 -4.91 -8.50 16.74
N ASN A 82 -3.61 -8.24 16.92
CA ASN A 82 -3.07 -7.52 18.08
C ASN A 82 -2.58 -6.11 17.71
N LEU A 83 -2.76 -5.69 16.46
CA LEU A 83 -2.30 -4.41 15.94
C LEU A 83 -3.51 -3.53 15.58
N ARG A 84 -3.37 -2.22 15.76
CA ARG A 84 -4.35 -1.22 15.31
C ARG A 84 -4.06 -0.70 13.90
N VAL A 85 -3.24 -1.43 13.14
CA VAL A 85 -2.81 -1.07 11.78
C VAL A 85 -3.36 -2.10 10.81
N ASP A 86 -3.93 -1.63 9.71
CA ASP A 86 -4.47 -2.50 8.67
C ASP A 86 -3.40 -2.91 7.65
N CYS A 87 -2.48 -3.75 8.10
CA CYS A 87 -1.36 -4.23 7.30
C CYS A 87 -1.82 -4.97 6.04
N VAL A 88 -2.91 -5.75 6.11
CA VAL A 88 -3.51 -6.42 4.95
C VAL A 88 -4.06 -5.40 3.95
N GLY A 89 -4.73 -4.35 4.40
CA GLY A 89 -5.19 -3.27 3.52
C GLY A 89 -4.03 -2.50 2.88
N HIS A 90 -2.93 -2.28 3.60
CA HIS A 90 -1.71 -1.69 3.05
C HIS A 90 -1.13 -2.57 1.95
N LEU A 91 -0.94 -3.88 2.19
CA LEU A 91 -0.45 -4.82 1.17
C LEU A 91 -1.35 -4.84 -0.07
N GLY A 92 -2.67 -4.79 0.12
CA GLY A 92 -3.63 -4.65 -0.98
C GLY A 92 -3.43 -3.37 -1.80
N GLY A 93 -3.21 -2.24 -1.12
CA GLY A 93 -2.85 -0.97 -1.76
C GLY A 93 -1.52 -1.03 -2.50
N GLN A 94 -0.48 -1.60 -1.89
CA GLN A 94 0.83 -1.78 -2.52
C GLN A 94 0.73 -2.66 -3.78
N GLY A 95 -0.03 -3.76 -3.72
CA GLY A 95 -0.29 -4.63 -4.87
C GLY A 95 -1.00 -3.90 -6.01
N ALA A 96 -2.00 -3.06 -5.71
CA ALA A 96 -2.67 -2.23 -6.70
C ALA A 96 -1.71 -1.20 -7.34
N GLY A 97 -0.85 -0.57 -6.55
CA GLY A 97 0.18 0.34 -7.06
C GLY A 97 1.19 -0.36 -7.98
N PHE A 98 1.64 -1.56 -7.61
CA PHE A 98 2.54 -2.37 -8.42
C PHE A 98 1.90 -2.79 -9.75
N ALA A 99 0.64 -3.22 -9.73
CA ALA A 99 -0.12 -3.54 -10.94
C ALA A 99 -0.30 -2.31 -11.85
N PHE A 100 -0.56 -1.14 -11.26
CA PHE A 100 -0.64 0.11 -12.03
C PHE A 100 0.69 0.46 -12.72
N HIS A 101 1.81 0.34 -12.01
CA HIS A 101 3.14 0.62 -12.59
C HIS A 101 3.47 -0.30 -13.78
N GLN A 102 3.04 -1.56 -13.73
CA GLN A 102 3.25 -2.52 -14.80
C GLN A 102 2.26 -2.40 -15.96
N ALA A 103 1.11 -1.74 -15.75
CA ALA A 103 0.14 -1.54 -16.82
C ALA A 103 0.79 -0.72 -17.95
N PRO A 104 0.82 -1.22 -19.19
CA PRO A 104 1.42 -0.49 -20.30
C PRO A 104 0.70 0.85 -20.46
N SER A 105 1.44 1.95 -20.30
CA SER A 105 0.93 3.26 -20.68
C SER A 105 0.67 3.21 -22.18
N THR A 106 -0.59 3.28 -22.59
CA THR A 106 -0.98 3.62 -23.95
C THR A 106 -0.52 5.06 -24.17
N ARG A 107 0.74 5.22 -24.56
CA ARG A 107 1.30 6.49 -25.03
C ARG A 107 0.85 6.63 -26.48
N ASN A 108 -0.16 7.47 -26.71
CA ASN A 108 -0.34 8.13 -28.01
C ASN A 108 0.74 9.19 -28.19
#